data_AF-A0A7D5RD60-F1
#
_entry.id   AF-A0A7D5RD60-F1
#
_cell.length_a   1.000
_cell.length_b   1.000
_cell.length_c   1.000
_cell.angle_alpha   90.00
_cell.angle_beta   90.00
_cell.angle_gamma   90.00
#
_symmetry.space_group_name_H-M   'P 1'
#
loop_
_entity.id
_entity.type
_entity.pdbx_description
1 polymer ?
#
loop_
_entity_poly.entity_id
_entity_poly.type
_entity_poly.pdbx_seq_one_letter_code
_entity_poly.pdbx_strand_id
1 'polypeptide(L)'
;MATISANVTKKEADAIREYANACGETMSNLIRKCLISEAVFRNFYGDANDYNFGIEIPDCTSGEKESKIELDTHNRIRRILGLEEQIEI
;
A
#
# COMPACT_ATOMS: atom_id res chain seq x y z
N MET A 1 6.36 -24.35 -1.63
CA MET A 1 6.16 -22.95 -2.07
C MET A 1 7.53 -22.43 -2.47
N ALA A 2 7.70 -21.90 -3.69
CA ALA A 2 8.97 -21.28 -4.06
C ALA A 2 9.16 -20.00 -3.23
N THR A 3 10.32 -19.84 -2.61
CA THR A 3 10.64 -18.63 -1.85
C THR A 3 11.27 -17.62 -2.81
N ILE A 4 10.65 -16.45 -2.94
CA ILE A 4 11.22 -15.32 -3.66
C ILE A 4 11.82 -14.38 -2.62
N SER A 5 13.09 -14.03 -2.78
CA SER A 5 13.80 -13.07 -1.95
C SER A 5 14.23 -11.88 -2.79
N ALA A 6 14.15 -10.68 -2.21
CA ALA A 6 14.68 -9.46 -2.79
C ALA A 6 15.54 -8.74 -1.76
N ASN A 7 16.61 -8.09 -2.23
CA ASN A 7 17.39 -7.18 -1.40
C ASN A 7 16.69 -5.82 -1.38
N VAL A 8 16.27 -5.40 -0.20
CA VAL A 8 15.71 -4.07 0.05
C VAL A 8 16.48 -3.42 1.17
N THR A 9 16.59 -2.09 1.13
CA THR A 9 17.12 -1.33 2.24
C THR A 9 16.20 -1.42 3.45
N LYS A 10 16.74 -1.15 4.65
CA LYS A 10 15.93 -1.13 5.87
C LYS A 10 14.76 -0.13 5.75
N LYS A 11 15.00 1.04 5.16
CA LYS A 11 13.97 2.07 4.95
C LYS A 11 12.85 1.58 4.05
N GLU A 12 13.16 0.93 2.94
CA GLU A 12 12.15 0.35 2.05
C GLU A 12 11.38 -0.77 2.76
N ALA A 13 12.06 -1.64 3.51
CA ALA A 13 11.39 -2.69 4.29
C ALA A 13 10.43 -2.11 5.34
N ASP A 14 10.83 -1.04 6.03
CA ASP A 14 10.01 -0.35 7.02
C ASP A 14 8.81 0.37 6.36
N ALA A 15 9.02 0.99 5.20
CA ALA A 15 7.97 1.63 4.40
C ALA A 15 6.93 0.62 3.89
N ILE A 16 7.38 -0.52 3.35
CA ILE A 16 6.48 -1.61 2.91
C ILE A 16 5.71 -2.17 4.10
N ARG A 17 6.35 -2.29 5.27
CA ARG A 17 5.67 -2.76 6.49
C ARG A 17 4.57 -1.79 6.93
N GLU A 18 4.86 -0.49 6.95
CA GLU A 18 3.86 0.52 7.32
C GLU A 18 2.66 0.48 6.37
N TYR A 19 2.90 0.39 5.06
CA TYR A 19 1.82 0.29 4.09
C TYR A 19 1.03 -1.02 4.23
N ALA A 20 1.70 -2.16 4.44
CA ALA A 20 1.03 -3.43 4.67
C ALA A 20 0.11 -3.38 5.89
N ASN A 21 0.58 -2.81 7.00
CA ASN A 21 -0.22 -2.62 8.20
C ASN A 21 -1.44 -1.73 7.95
N ALA A 22 -1.27 -0.65 7.18
CA ALA A 22 -2.38 0.24 6.82
C ALA A 22 -3.42 -0.44 5.92
N CYS A 23 -3.03 -1.45 5.15
CA CYS A 23 -3.92 -2.28 4.35
C CYS A 23 -4.54 -3.45 5.13
N GLY A 24 -4.25 -3.63 6.42
CA GLY A 24 -4.68 -4.81 7.18
C GLY A 24 -3.98 -6.11 6.77
N GLU A 25 -2.82 -6.00 6.11
CA GLU A 25 -2.16 -7.09 5.41
C GLU A 25 -0.76 -7.42 5.98
N THR A 26 -0.30 -8.65 5.72
CA THR A 26 1.12 -8.97 5.93
C THR A 26 1.96 -8.47 4.75
N MET A 27 3.23 -8.10 4.99
CA MET A 27 4.15 -7.67 3.92
C MET A 27 4.18 -8.66 2.74
N SER A 28 4.26 -9.96 3.02
CA SER A 28 4.31 -10.99 1.98
C SER A 28 3.01 -11.10 1.18
N ASN A 29 1.84 -10.86 1.80
CA ASN A 29 0.57 -10.90 1.08
C ASN A 29 0.39 -9.67 0.21
N LEU A 30 0.71 -8.49 0.75
CA LEU A 30 0.71 -7.23 0.01
C LEU A 30 1.62 -7.32 -1.23
N ILE A 31 2.87 -7.77 -1.07
CA ILE A 31 3.81 -7.89 -2.21
C ILE A 31 3.27 -8.85 -3.27
N ARG A 32 2.67 -9.99 -2.86
CA ARG A 32 2.06 -10.95 -3.79
C ARG A 32 0.89 -10.33 -4.55
N LYS A 33 -0.03 -9.64 -3.86
CA LYS A 33 -1.17 -8.95 -4.50
C LYS A 33 -0.70 -7.87 -5.47
N CYS A 34 0.26 -7.03 -5.05
CA CYS A 34 0.85 -6.00 -5.89
C CYS A 34 1.48 -6.60 -7.15
N LEU A 35 2.30 -7.65 -7.02
CA LEU A 35 2.95 -8.29 -8.16
C LEU A 35 1.94 -8.94 -9.11
N ILE A 36 0.93 -9.64 -8.59
CA ILE A 36 -0.11 -10.25 -9.43
C ILE A 36 -0.93 -9.16 -10.13
N SER A 37 -1.27 -8.09 -9.41
CA SER A 37 -2.00 -6.95 -9.99
C SER A 37 -1.24 -6.29 -11.13
N GLU A 38 0.05 -6.03 -10.92
CA GLU A 38 0.95 -5.47 -11.93
C GLU A 38 1.19 -6.43 -13.11
N ALA A 39 1.21 -7.74 -12.88
CA ALA A 39 1.46 -8.72 -13.95
C ALA A 39 0.21 -9.03 -14.79
N VAL A 40 -0.98 -8.99 -14.17
CA VAL A 40 -2.24 -9.47 -14.77
C VAL A 40 -3.17 -8.32 -15.16
N PHE A 41 -3.28 -7.28 -14.32
CA PHE A 41 -4.31 -6.25 -14.42
C PHE A 41 -3.80 -4.86 -14.80
N ARG A 42 -2.51 -4.69 -15.11
CA ARG A 42 -1.90 -3.41 -15.54
C ARG A 42 -2.59 -2.73 -16.73
N ASN A 43 -3.49 -3.45 -17.43
CA ASN A 43 -4.33 -2.95 -18.52
C ASN A 43 -5.86 -3.11 -18.27
N PHE A 44 -6.31 -3.24 -17.02
CA PHE A 44 -7.71 -3.22 -16.57
C PHE A 44 -8.68 -4.13 -17.37
N TYR A 45 -8.34 -5.41 -17.51
CA TYR A 45 -9.30 -6.42 -17.96
C TYR A 45 -9.49 -7.49 -16.87
N GLY A 46 -10.68 -7.52 -16.27
CA GLY A 46 -11.09 -8.52 -15.28
C GLY A 46 -11.39 -7.96 -13.90
N ASP A 47 -12.33 -8.59 -13.20
CA ASP A 47 -12.74 -8.25 -11.84
C ASP A 47 -11.62 -8.64 -10.87
N ALA A 48 -10.88 -7.63 -10.38
CA ALA A 48 -9.63 -7.82 -9.62
C ALA A 48 -9.82 -7.62 -8.11
N ASN A 49 -11.04 -7.79 -7.58
CA ASN A 49 -11.37 -7.49 -6.18
C ASN A 49 -10.44 -8.20 -5.18
N ASP A 50 -10.08 -9.46 -5.44
CA ASP A 50 -9.19 -10.24 -4.56
C ASP A 50 -7.74 -9.72 -4.50
N TYR A 51 -7.34 -8.96 -5.51
CA TYR A 51 -6.01 -8.36 -5.64
C TYR A 51 -6.02 -6.85 -5.40
N ASN A 52 -7.16 -6.30 -4.94
CA ASN A 52 -7.21 -4.93 -4.48
C ASN A 52 -6.43 -4.80 -3.17
N PHE A 53 -5.63 -3.76 -3.08
CA PHE A 53 -4.92 -3.35 -1.89
C PHE A 53 -5.06 -1.83 -1.78
N GLY A 54 -5.76 -1.40 -0.74
CA GLY A 54 -5.98 0.00 -0.40
C GLY A 54 -5.80 0.18 1.10
N ILE A 55 -5.69 1.42 1.56
CA ILE A 55 -5.65 1.72 2.98
C ILE A 55 -7.01 1.34 3.56
N GLU A 56 -7.02 0.58 4.66
CA GLU A 56 -8.27 0.25 5.35
C GLU A 56 -8.83 1.52 5.99
N ILE A 57 -9.92 2.01 5.42
CA ILE A 57 -10.68 3.13 5.95
C ILE A 57 -11.89 2.57 6.70
N PRO A 58 -12.14 2.96 7.95
CA PRO A 58 -13.31 2.51 8.68
C PRO A 58 -14.60 2.95 7.99
N ASP A 59 -15.57 2.05 7.86
CA ASP A 59 -16.88 2.27 7.17
C ASP A 59 -17.66 3.49 7.68
N CYS A 60 -17.36 3.99 8.88
CA CYS A 60 -17.96 5.18 9.48
C CYS A 60 -17.28 6.51 9.06
N THR A 61 -16.34 6.45 8.12
CA THR A 61 -15.55 7.59 7.65
C THR A 61 -15.90 7.88 6.19
N SER A 62 -16.20 9.13 5.86
CA SER A 62 -16.53 9.53 4.49
C SER A 62 -16.01 10.93 4.18
N GLY A 63 -15.64 11.18 2.93
CA GLY A 63 -15.26 12.51 2.43
C GLY A 63 -13.88 12.95 2.95
N GLU A 64 -13.77 14.19 3.45
CA GLU A 64 -12.49 14.78 3.88
C GLU A 64 -11.71 13.93 4.90
N LYS A 65 -12.39 13.20 5.78
CA LYS A 65 -11.74 12.37 6.78
C LYS A 65 -11.04 11.14 6.18
N GLU A 66 -11.64 10.57 5.14
CA GLU A 66 -11.08 9.45 4.39
C GLU A 66 -9.80 9.90 3.68
N SER A 67 -9.89 10.99 2.90
CA SER A 67 -8.74 11.58 2.22
C SER A 67 -7.61 11.96 3.18
N LYS A 68 -7.96 12.45 4.37
CA LYS A 68 -6.97 12.77 5.41
C LYS A 68 -6.26 11.53 5.97
N ILE A 69 -6.97 10.42 6.16
CA ILE A 69 -6.37 9.16 6.61
C ILE A 69 -5.41 8.61 5.55
N GLU A 70 -5.82 8.64 4.28
CA GLU A 70 -4.98 8.22 3.16
C GLU A 70 -3.72 9.09 3.07
N LEU A 71 -3.91 10.41 3.08
CA LEU A 71 -2.81 11.37 3.01
C LEU A 71 -1.83 11.23 4.17
N ASP A 72 -2.31 11.11 5.41
CA ASP A 72 -1.45 10.95 6.57
C ASP A 72 -0.66 9.63 6.52
N THR A 73 -1.29 8.55 6.07
CA THR A 73 -0.63 7.25 5.86
C THR A 73 0.45 7.35 4.79
N HIS A 74 0.16 7.99 3.65
CA HIS A 74 1.14 8.25 2.60
C HIS A 74 2.28 9.13 3.11
N ASN A 75 2.00 10.19 3.87
CA ASN A 75 3.01 11.07 4.44
C ASN A 75 3.89 10.36 5.48
N ARG A 76 3.35 9.42 6.27
CA ARG A 76 4.16 8.55 7.13
C ARG A 76 5.16 7.72 6.33
N ILE A 77 4.70 7.09 5.26
CA ILE A 77 5.57 6.27 4.38
C ILE A 77 6.63 7.14 3.71
N ARG A 78 6.26 8.33 3.22
CA ARG A 78 7.18 9.31 2.62
C ARG A 78 8.26 9.75 3.61
N ARG A 79 7.90 10.02 4.87
CA ARG A 79 8.88 10.32 5.94
C ARG A 79 9.89 9.20 6.16
N ILE A 80 9.45 7.93 6.18
CA ILE A 80 10.35 6.77 6.31
C ILE A 80 11.36 6.73 5.16
N LEU A 81 10.87 6.99 3.94
CA LEU A 81 11.69 7.04 2.73
C LEU A 81 12.57 8.31 2.64
N GLY A 82 12.33 9.32 3.47
CA GLY A 82 13.01 10.61 3.40
C GLY A 82 12.55 11.49 2.25
N LEU A 83 11.30 11.32 1.81
CA LEU A 83 10.65 12.11 0.76
C LEU A 83 9.83 13.25 1.37
N GLU A 84 9.62 14.31 0.60
CA GLU A 84 8.75 15.43 0.97
C GLU A 84 7.28 14.99 1.11
N GLU A 85 6.60 15.53 2.11
CA GLU A 85 5.17 15.30 2.36
C GLU A 85 4.30 15.90 1.25
N GLN A 86 3.18 15.25 0.99
CA GLN A 86 2.12 15.79 0.13
C GLN A 86 1.27 16.77 0.94
N ILE A 87 0.96 17.91 0.33
CA ILE A 87 0.00 18.90 0.84
C ILE A 87 -1.32 18.64 0.11
N GLU A 88 -2.42 18.57 0.87
CA GLU A 88 -3.79 18.45 0.35
C GLU A 88 -4.02 19.55 -0.73
N ILE A 89 -4.50 19.18 -1.91
CA ILE A 89 -4.88 20.12 -2.99
C ILE A 89 -6.36 20.47 -2.83
#